data_AF-T0PTL7-F1
#
_entry.id   AF-T0PTL7-F1
#
_cell.length_a   1.000
_cell.length_b   1.000
_cell.length_c   1.000
_cell.angle_alpha   90.00
_cell.angle_beta   90.00
_cell.angle_gamma   90.00
#
_symmetry.space_group_name_H-M   'P 1'
#
loop_
_entity.id
_entity.type
_entity.pdbx_description
1 polymer ?
#
loop_
_entity_poly.entity_id
_entity_poly.type
_entity_poly.pdbx_seq_one_letter_code
_entity_poly.pdbx_strand_id
1 'polypeptide(L)'
;MGDIYNETVTVVEWINERNEKAALSFLKINLDDELVNDVDDIFEDMEPTNREYEGFMGNSGPSLEFTYQRTLLVLWPKTRALEVGGVDAALQQLDALIGADDIATARALLVRIAGFAGFARTPKPAQVANALKAAAALHALEPALVILRNLAAMPKPSTYMSSYGFHRQASTLDKVPAVLVASLGAFLTAFKWTSGMEQLVTKTVVPRLEAPAIVQLACTAPVAANALFVAVDWKDTQLPLASLQVLHDMCANGWLSTDVFLQLVNSAAPKYADVASLVQYAVEKKSTASAPLAVTLAKRPLDVAHAVAIADTMFSVPEAEPQFVRSLVAATTLKYADMVSLVALAATRKNQNLVPLAVALAKRPPDATHSITIASTLLLVPEAAPVFVESLKAKCGRRNDTIVKCVLRAARSAAGTSSSYIALAHFRLSLLPPANEPPPAFTWCQSNAFLPARPDVQAFLRGPTQRMVVSGFSGIAQARTFASMYFSKSDNISVTTTTFGTGKNARCEVIKTRAVFEETLRAWEQLHKEGKKLRELLSPKPLSSQPQPLGLSRRLLKDSRRCYR
;
A
#
# COMPACT_ATOMS: atom_id res chain seq x y z
N MET A 1 -27.18 -73.25 -11.80
CA MET A 1 -26.99 -71.95 -11.11
C MET A 1 -26.36 -71.02 -12.11
N GLY A 2 -26.79 -69.75 -12.17
CA GLY A 2 -26.05 -68.76 -12.97
C GLY A 2 -24.67 -68.56 -12.36
N ASP A 3 -23.65 -68.35 -13.19
CA ASP A 3 -22.30 -68.09 -12.71
C ASP A 3 -22.29 -66.77 -11.93
N ILE A 4 -21.79 -66.79 -10.69
CA ILE A 4 -21.57 -65.58 -9.89
C ILE A 4 -20.42 -64.83 -10.55
N TYR A 5 -20.72 -63.66 -11.13
CA TYR A 5 -19.73 -62.87 -11.86
C TYR A 5 -18.87 -62.00 -10.96
N ASN A 6 -19.43 -61.51 -9.85
CA ASN A 6 -18.74 -60.70 -8.86
C ASN A 6 -19.39 -60.88 -7.49
N GLU A 7 -18.58 -60.93 -6.45
CA GLU A 7 -19.01 -60.97 -5.06
C GLU A 7 -18.14 -60.00 -4.26
N THR A 8 -18.79 -59.12 -3.48
CA THR A 8 -18.08 -58.14 -2.66
C THR A 8 -18.76 -58.02 -1.30
N VAL A 9 -17.99 -58.22 -0.24
CA VAL A 9 -18.44 -58.00 1.13
C VAL A 9 -17.76 -56.75 1.69
N THR A 10 -18.54 -55.82 2.22
CA THR A 10 -18.01 -54.57 2.77
C THR A 10 -18.73 -54.17 4.06
N VAL A 11 -17.99 -53.58 5.00
CA VAL A 11 -18.57 -52.96 6.20
C VAL A 11 -18.91 -51.51 5.87
N VAL A 12 -20.21 -51.22 5.74
CA VAL A 12 -20.70 -49.93 5.24
C VAL A 12 -21.10 -48.95 6.34
N GLU A 13 -21.51 -49.43 7.51
CA GLU A 13 -22.03 -48.61 8.59
C GLU A 13 -21.57 -49.11 9.95
N TRP A 14 -21.21 -48.16 10.82
CA TRP A 14 -20.83 -48.41 12.20
C TRP A 14 -21.81 -47.71 13.11
N ILE A 15 -22.26 -48.40 14.14
CA ILE A 15 -23.20 -47.89 15.12
C ILE A 15 -22.61 -48.15 16.51
N ASN A 16 -22.64 -47.13 17.38
CA ASN A 16 -22.16 -47.27 18.76
C ASN A 16 -23.23 -47.90 19.67
N GLU A 17 -22.89 -48.13 20.95
CA GLU A 17 -23.81 -48.71 21.94
C GLU A 17 -25.04 -47.83 22.24
N ARG A 18 -25.07 -46.58 21.76
CA ARG A 18 -26.18 -45.64 21.88
C ARG A 18 -27.06 -45.58 20.63
N ASN A 19 -26.82 -46.47 19.67
CA ASN A 19 -27.49 -46.49 18.37
C ASN A 19 -27.20 -45.23 17.51
N GLU A 20 -26.04 -44.60 17.70
CA GLU A 20 -25.58 -43.44 16.92
C GLU A 20 -24.54 -43.88 15.89
N LYS A 21 -24.57 -43.28 14.70
CA LYS A 21 -23.61 -43.57 13.62
C LYS A 21 -22.19 -43.18 14.04
N ALA A 22 -21.28 -44.14 14.03
CA ALA A 22 -19.86 -43.95 14.36
C ALA A 22 -19.01 -43.78 13.09
N ALA A 23 -18.05 -42.86 13.13
CA ALA A 23 -17.13 -42.62 12.02
C ALA A 23 -15.89 -43.52 12.09
N LEU A 24 -16.08 -44.84 12.00
CA LEU A 24 -15.00 -45.84 12.01
C LEU A 24 -14.63 -46.31 10.60
N SER A 25 -14.82 -45.47 9.58
CA SER A 25 -14.55 -45.82 8.17
C SER A 25 -13.08 -46.13 7.87
N PHE A 26 -12.17 -45.83 8.78
CA PHE A 26 -10.75 -46.20 8.68
C PHE A 26 -10.45 -47.62 9.19
N LEU A 27 -11.36 -48.21 9.96
CA LEU A 27 -11.23 -49.55 10.51
C LEU A 27 -11.62 -50.55 9.42
N LYS A 28 -10.61 -51.21 8.86
CA LYS A 28 -10.80 -52.31 7.91
C LYS A 28 -10.84 -53.61 8.69
N ILE A 29 -12.02 -54.22 8.76
CA ILE A 29 -12.16 -55.60 9.25
C ILE A 29 -11.91 -56.51 8.06
N ASN A 30 -10.97 -57.45 8.20
CA ASN A 30 -10.89 -58.56 7.26
C ASN A 30 -11.87 -59.64 7.73
N LEU A 31 -13.02 -59.76 7.07
CA LEU A 31 -14.06 -60.70 7.50
C LEU A 31 -13.58 -62.14 7.39
N ASP A 32 -12.69 -62.46 6.45
CA ASP A 32 -12.16 -63.81 6.25
C ASP A 32 -11.32 -64.29 7.44
N ASP A 33 -10.62 -63.37 8.13
CA ASP A 33 -9.68 -63.70 9.20
C ASP A 33 -10.19 -63.32 10.61
N GLU A 34 -11.12 -62.38 10.72
CA GLU A 34 -11.51 -61.75 11.99
C GLU A 34 -12.89 -62.19 12.51
N LEU A 35 -13.61 -63.05 11.77
CA LEU A 35 -14.86 -63.66 12.22
C LEU A 35 -14.60 -64.76 13.25
N VAL A 36 -15.19 -64.62 14.44
CA VAL A 36 -14.98 -65.54 15.57
C VAL A 36 -15.67 -66.90 15.37
N ASN A 37 -16.59 -67.02 14.41
CA ASN A 37 -17.52 -68.16 14.32
C ASN A 37 -17.27 -69.14 13.16
N ASP A 38 -16.15 -69.08 12.42
CA ASP A 38 -15.82 -70.02 11.31
C ASP A 38 -17.05 -70.36 10.43
N VAL A 39 -17.80 -69.31 10.04
CA VAL A 39 -18.96 -69.48 9.15
C VAL A 39 -18.46 -69.29 7.73
N ASP A 40 -18.52 -70.37 6.92
CA ASP A 40 -18.05 -70.36 5.53
C ASP A 40 -18.79 -69.32 4.67
N ASP A 41 -20.07 -69.04 4.98
CA ASP A 41 -20.86 -67.96 4.38
C ASP A 41 -21.72 -67.26 5.44
N ILE A 42 -21.37 -66.00 5.73
CA ILE A 42 -22.08 -65.16 6.71
C ILE A 42 -23.49 -64.75 6.28
N PHE A 43 -23.98 -65.19 5.12
CA PHE A 43 -25.34 -64.91 4.63
C PHE A 43 -26.12 -66.18 4.27
N GLU A 44 -25.59 -67.38 4.52
CA GLU A 44 -26.21 -68.67 4.14
C GLU A 44 -27.66 -68.82 4.63
N ASP A 45 -27.93 -68.30 5.84
CA ASP A 45 -29.24 -68.37 6.51
C ASP A 45 -30.18 -67.18 6.20
N MET A 46 -29.82 -66.32 5.24
CA MET A 46 -30.52 -65.06 4.99
C MET A 46 -31.17 -64.97 3.61
N GLU A 47 -32.35 -64.35 3.56
CA GLU A 47 -32.89 -63.85 2.30
C GLU A 47 -32.26 -62.49 1.95
N PRO A 48 -32.00 -62.20 0.67
CA PRO A 48 -31.44 -60.92 0.24
C PRO A 48 -32.39 -59.78 0.58
N THR A 49 -31.83 -58.73 1.16
CA THR A 49 -32.51 -57.49 1.54
C THR A 49 -33.00 -56.72 0.32
N ASN A 50 -32.24 -56.75 -0.78
CA ASN A 50 -32.60 -56.15 -2.05
C ASN A 50 -32.30 -57.10 -3.21
N ARG A 51 -33.12 -57.03 -4.25
CA ARG A 51 -32.96 -57.80 -5.50
C ARG A 51 -33.17 -56.85 -6.66
N GLU A 52 -32.13 -56.62 -7.44
CA GLU A 52 -32.20 -55.75 -8.62
C GLU A 52 -31.98 -56.58 -9.87
N TYR A 53 -32.97 -56.60 -10.75
CA TYR A 53 -32.88 -57.27 -12.04
C TYR A 53 -32.64 -56.23 -13.12
N GLU A 54 -31.50 -56.32 -13.78
CA GLU A 54 -31.22 -55.53 -14.98
C GLU A 54 -31.52 -56.39 -16.21
N GLY A 55 -32.49 -55.93 -16.99
CA GLY A 55 -32.88 -56.58 -18.23
C GLY A 55 -31.75 -56.55 -19.28
N PHE A 56 -32.03 -57.12 -20.44
CA PHE A 56 -31.07 -57.19 -21.53
C PHE A 56 -30.66 -55.80 -22.05
N MET A 57 -29.43 -55.36 -21.74
CA MET A 57 -28.87 -54.05 -22.14
C MET A 57 -28.08 -54.11 -23.47
N GLY A 58 -28.51 -54.95 -24.41
CA GLY A 58 -27.95 -55.02 -25.78
C GLY A 58 -26.85 -56.05 -25.94
N ASN A 59 -25.65 -55.80 -25.41
CA ASN A 59 -24.49 -56.71 -25.53
C ASN A 59 -24.15 -57.47 -24.24
N SER A 60 -24.73 -57.09 -23.11
CA SER A 60 -24.65 -57.83 -21.85
C SER A 60 -25.92 -58.66 -21.66
N GLY A 61 -25.75 -59.91 -21.22
CA GLY A 61 -26.87 -60.73 -20.76
C GLY A 61 -27.57 -60.07 -19.55
N PRO A 62 -28.81 -60.47 -19.24
CA PRO A 62 -29.50 -59.95 -18.06
C PRO A 62 -28.69 -60.27 -16.79
N SER A 63 -28.58 -59.30 -15.89
CA SER A 63 -27.90 -59.46 -14.60
C SER A 63 -28.93 -59.41 -13.46
N LEU A 64 -28.59 -60.10 -12.37
CA LEU A 64 -29.37 -60.09 -11.14
C LEU A 64 -28.39 -59.82 -10.00
N GLU A 65 -28.59 -58.70 -9.31
CA GLU A 65 -27.82 -58.32 -8.13
C GLU A 65 -28.63 -58.63 -6.87
N PHE A 66 -28.00 -59.34 -5.94
CA PHE A 66 -28.54 -59.64 -4.63
C PHE A 66 -27.74 -58.85 -3.59
N THR A 67 -28.42 -58.01 -2.81
CA THR A 67 -27.80 -57.28 -1.70
C THR A 67 -28.25 -57.89 -0.38
N TYR A 68 -27.29 -58.28 0.45
CA TYR A 68 -27.53 -58.79 1.80
C TYR A 68 -27.00 -57.78 2.83
N GLN A 69 -27.69 -57.65 3.95
CA GLN A 69 -27.26 -56.80 5.07
C GLN A 69 -27.33 -57.57 6.38
N ARG A 70 -26.20 -57.68 7.09
CA ARG A 70 -26.12 -58.30 8.41
C ARG A 70 -25.43 -57.36 9.39
N THR A 71 -25.90 -57.34 10.64
CA THR A 71 -25.24 -56.58 11.70
C THR A 71 -24.16 -57.45 12.36
N LEU A 72 -22.96 -56.91 12.48
CA LEU A 72 -21.85 -57.56 13.17
C LEU A 72 -21.63 -56.88 14.52
N LEU A 73 -21.46 -57.67 15.57
CA LEU A 73 -21.00 -57.18 16.86
C LEU A 73 -19.47 -57.22 16.89
N VAL A 74 -18.85 -56.05 16.85
CA VAL A 74 -17.39 -55.94 16.88
C VAL A 74 -16.93 -55.77 18.32
N LEU A 75 -16.12 -56.72 18.80
CA LEU A 75 -15.59 -56.72 20.17
C LEU A 75 -14.07 -56.60 20.13
N TRP A 76 -13.51 -55.73 20.97
CA TRP A 76 -12.06 -55.64 21.15
C TRP A 76 -11.68 -55.36 22.61
N PRO A 77 -10.46 -55.76 23.03
CA PRO A 77 -9.95 -55.42 24.35
C PRO A 77 -9.87 -53.91 24.55
N LYS A 78 -10.27 -53.40 25.72
CA LYS A 78 -10.12 -51.97 26.09
C LYS A 78 -8.67 -51.46 25.94
N THR A 79 -7.68 -52.35 26.06
CA THR A 79 -6.26 -52.05 25.84
C THR A 79 -5.94 -51.71 24.38
N ARG A 80 -6.74 -52.17 23.42
CA ARG A 80 -6.60 -51.89 21.97
C ARG A 80 -7.54 -50.80 21.45
N ALA A 81 -8.34 -50.16 22.32
CA ALA A 81 -9.30 -49.13 21.90
C ALA A 81 -8.67 -47.96 21.12
N LEU A 82 -7.40 -47.62 21.40
CA LEU A 82 -6.66 -46.60 20.64
C LEU A 82 -6.20 -47.09 19.25
N GLU A 83 -5.87 -48.38 19.12
CA GLU A 83 -5.52 -49.00 17.83
C GLU A 83 -6.75 -49.08 16.92
N VAL A 84 -7.89 -49.43 17.50
CA VAL A 84 -9.13 -49.71 16.78
C VAL A 84 -9.95 -48.44 16.55
N GLY A 85 -10.12 -47.59 17.56
CA GLY A 85 -10.86 -46.32 17.48
C GLY A 85 -10.01 -45.14 16.98
N GLY A 86 -8.70 -45.31 16.86
CA GLY A 86 -7.79 -44.27 16.40
C GLY A 86 -7.58 -43.14 17.41
N VAL A 87 -6.69 -42.22 17.04
CA VAL A 87 -6.28 -41.08 17.88
C VAL A 87 -7.44 -40.11 18.13
N ASP A 88 -8.28 -39.85 17.13
CA ASP A 88 -9.36 -38.86 17.23
C ASP A 88 -10.41 -39.24 18.28
N ALA A 89 -10.85 -40.51 18.30
CA ALA A 89 -11.77 -41.02 19.31
C ALA A 89 -11.15 -41.00 20.71
N ALA A 90 -9.86 -41.33 20.84
CA ALA A 90 -9.18 -41.29 22.13
C ALA A 90 -9.01 -39.86 22.67
N LEU A 91 -8.81 -38.86 21.80
CA LEU A 91 -8.79 -37.45 22.19
C LEU A 91 -10.18 -36.97 22.63
N GLN A 92 -11.26 -37.39 21.97
CA GLN A 92 -12.62 -37.09 22.41
C GLN A 92 -12.93 -37.72 23.78
N GLN A 93 -12.51 -38.97 23.99
CA GLN A 93 -12.63 -39.61 25.30
C GLN A 93 -11.80 -38.88 26.37
N LEU A 94 -10.59 -38.43 26.02
CA LEU A 94 -9.75 -37.65 26.93
C LEU A 94 -10.44 -36.35 27.34
N ASP A 95 -11.04 -35.62 26.40
CA ASP A 95 -11.80 -34.39 26.68
C ASP A 95 -13.02 -34.70 27.58
N ALA A 96 -13.72 -35.81 27.35
CA ALA A 96 -14.84 -36.23 28.20
C ALA A 96 -14.40 -36.55 29.64
N LEU A 97 -13.25 -37.23 29.81
CA LEU A 97 -12.68 -37.52 31.13
C LEU A 97 -12.25 -36.25 31.87
N ILE A 98 -11.65 -35.28 31.16
CA ILE A 98 -11.32 -33.96 31.72
C ILE A 98 -12.60 -33.23 32.15
N GLY A 99 -13.64 -33.24 31.31
CA GLY A 99 -14.94 -32.62 31.63
C GLY A 99 -15.67 -33.27 32.81
N ALA A 100 -15.43 -34.55 33.05
CA ALA A 100 -15.95 -35.31 34.19
C ALA A 100 -15.07 -35.21 35.45
N ASP A 101 -13.98 -34.43 35.41
CA ASP A 101 -12.97 -34.29 36.47
C ASP A 101 -12.25 -35.61 36.87
N ASP A 102 -12.22 -36.60 35.98
CA ASP A 102 -11.43 -37.83 36.16
C ASP A 102 -9.99 -37.63 35.68
N ILE A 103 -9.25 -36.80 36.42
CA ILE A 103 -7.88 -36.37 36.09
C ILE A 103 -6.91 -37.55 36.03
N ALA A 104 -7.07 -38.57 36.88
CA ALA A 104 -6.19 -39.72 36.95
C ALA A 104 -6.30 -40.58 35.69
N THR A 105 -7.53 -40.94 35.29
CA THR A 105 -7.78 -41.72 34.08
C THR A 105 -7.42 -40.91 32.83
N ALA A 106 -7.73 -39.62 32.80
CA ALA A 106 -7.33 -38.73 31.71
C ALA A 106 -5.81 -38.70 31.51
N ARG A 107 -5.02 -38.57 32.58
CA ARG A 107 -3.55 -38.61 32.50
C ARG A 107 -3.03 -39.95 31.97
N ALA A 108 -3.57 -41.07 32.45
CA ALA A 108 -3.18 -42.39 31.97
C ALA A 108 -3.50 -42.58 30.47
N LEU A 109 -4.65 -42.09 30.02
CA LEU A 109 -5.03 -42.11 28.61
C LEU A 109 -4.10 -41.23 27.76
N LEU A 110 -3.76 -40.03 28.22
CA LEU A 110 -2.83 -39.13 27.53
C LEU A 110 -1.43 -39.74 27.37
N VAL A 111 -0.91 -40.44 28.39
CA VAL A 111 0.36 -41.19 28.30
C VAL A 111 0.29 -42.23 27.18
N ARG A 112 -0.82 -42.98 27.09
CA ARG A 112 -1.03 -43.98 26.03
C ARG A 112 -1.13 -43.34 24.64
N ILE A 113 -1.84 -42.22 24.50
CA ILE A 113 -1.92 -41.46 23.24
C ILE A 113 -0.51 -41.00 22.81
N ALA A 114 0.28 -40.44 23.72
CA ALA A 114 1.61 -39.94 23.41
C ALA A 114 2.59 -41.05 22.97
N GLY A 115 2.48 -42.25 23.56
CA GLY A 115 3.30 -43.41 23.23
C GLY A 115 2.82 -44.24 22.03
N PHE A 116 1.63 -43.94 21.49
CA PHE A 116 1.04 -44.73 20.41
C PHE A 116 1.77 -44.54 19.09
N ALA A 117 2.20 -45.64 18.45
CA ALA A 117 2.97 -45.57 17.21
C ALA A 117 2.25 -44.83 16.08
N GLY A 118 0.93 -44.95 15.97
CA GLY A 118 0.14 -44.20 14.97
C GLY A 118 0.16 -42.69 15.23
N PHE A 119 0.13 -42.27 16.50
CA PHE A 119 0.33 -40.88 16.88
C PHE A 119 1.78 -40.44 16.68
N ALA A 120 2.77 -41.31 16.93
CA ALA A 120 4.18 -40.96 16.77
C ALA A 120 4.61 -40.80 15.31
N ARG A 121 4.03 -41.57 14.38
CA ARG A 121 4.46 -41.59 12.97
C ARG A 121 3.89 -40.44 12.14
N THR A 122 2.60 -40.14 12.26
CA THR A 122 1.92 -39.15 11.41
C THR A 122 0.77 -38.44 12.13
N PRO A 123 0.99 -37.73 13.25
CA PRO A 123 -0.13 -37.07 13.92
C PRO A 123 -0.63 -35.88 13.09
N LYS A 124 -1.94 -35.70 13.01
CA LYS A 124 -2.51 -34.51 12.38
C LYS A 124 -2.24 -33.29 13.28
N PRO A 125 -1.98 -32.08 12.74
CA PRO A 125 -1.75 -30.90 13.59
C PRO A 125 -2.87 -30.61 14.59
N ALA A 126 -4.14 -30.88 14.24
CA ALA A 126 -5.27 -30.77 15.15
C ALA A 126 -5.21 -31.77 16.33
N GLN A 127 -4.74 -33.00 16.06
CA GLN A 127 -4.55 -34.02 17.10
C GLN A 127 -3.44 -33.61 18.07
N VAL A 128 -2.33 -33.08 17.55
CA VAL A 128 -1.24 -32.55 18.39
C VAL A 128 -1.73 -31.38 19.24
N ALA A 129 -2.51 -30.47 18.64
CA ALA A 129 -3.06 -29.32 19.36
C ALA A 129 -3.97 -29.76 20.52
N ASN A 130 -4.92 -30.66 20.27
CA ASN A 130 -5.82 -31.19 21.31
C ASN A 130 -5.04 -31.94 22.41
N ALA A 131 -4.05 -32.75 22.03
CA ALA A 131 -3.23 -33.48 22.99
C ALA A 131 -2.40 -32.54 23.88
N LEU A 132 -1.82 -31.48 23.32
CA LEU A 132 -1.08 -30.46 24.08
C LEU A 132 -1.99 -29.64 24.99
N LYS A 133 -3.18 -29.27 24.51
CA LYS A 133 -4.20 -28.58 25.32
C LYS A 133 -4.61 -29.44 26.52
N ALA A 134 -4.89 -30.73 26.29
CA ALA A 134 -5.21 -31.67 27.36
C ALA A 134 -4.02 -31.84 28.33
N ALA A 135 -2.79 -31.92 27.83
CA ALA A 135 -1.61 -32.02 28.68
C ALA A 135 -1.42 -30.79 29.57
N ALA A 136 -1.67 -29.58 29.04
CA ALA A 136 -1.64 -28.34 29.81
C ALA A 136 -2.72 -28.31 30.89
N ALA A 137 -3.97 -28.68 30.55
CA ALA A 137 -5.08 -28.77 31.51
C ALA A 137 -4.81 -29.78 32.64
N LEU A 138 -4.17 -30.91 32.30
CA LEU A 138 -3.83 -31.97 33.24
C LEU A 138 -2.50 -31.73 33.97
N HIS A 139 -1.75 -30.65 33.68
CA HIS A 139 -0.38 -30.44 34.15
C HIS A 139 0.54 -31.66 33.94
N ALA A 140 0.37 -32.37 32.83
CA ALA A 140 1.12 -33.57 32.48
C ALA A 140 2.33 -33.26 31.58
N LEU A 141 3.45 -32.85 32.20
CA LEU A 141 4.66 -32.42 31.48
C LEU A 141 5.27 -33.52 30.61
N GLU A 142 5.48 -34.72 31.15
CA GLU A 142 6.17 -35.80 30.43
C GLU A 142 5.44 -36.23 29.14
N PRO A 143 4.10 -36.49 29.15
CA PRO A 143 3.37 -36.75 27.92
C PRO A 143 3.46 -35.61 26.91
N ALA A 144 3.41 -34.35 27.37
CA ALA A 144 3.54 -33.20 26.49
C ALA A 144 4.91 -33.14 25.79
N LEU A 145 6.00 -33.43 26.50
CA LEU A 145 7.34 -33.50 25.92
C LEU A 145 7.43 -34.62 24.87
N VAL A 146 6.79 -35.78 25.11
CA VAL A 146 6.70 -36.86 24.12
C VAL A 146 5.91 -36.41 22.88
N ILE A 147 4.77 -35.73 23.07
CA ILE A 147 3.97 -35.19 21.97
C ILE A 147 4.79 -34.20 21.13
N LEU A 148 5.57 -33.31 21.75
CA LEU A 148 6.45 -32.38 21.05
C LEU A 148 7.58 -33.07 20.29
N ARG A 149 8.17 -34.13 20.87
CA ARG A 149 9.16 -34.96 20.17
C ARG A 149 8.55 -35.70 18.97
N ASN A 150 7.30 -36.15 19.07
CA ASN A 150 6.59 -36.77 17.95
C ASN A 150 6.31 -35.73 16.84
N LEU A 151 5.92 -34.50 17.21
CA LEU A 151 5.83 -33.39 16.27
C LEU A 151 7.18 -33.12 15.59
N ALA A 152 8.29 -33.20 16.34
CA ALA A 152 9.66 -33.08 15.84
C ALA A 152 10.06 -34.17 14.85
N ALA A 153 9.50 -35.37 14.96
CA ALA A 153 9.85 -36.54 14.16
C ALA A 153 9.08 -36.62 12.83
N MET A 154 8.01 -35.83 12.66
CA MET A 154 7.28 -35.78 11.40
C MET A 154 8.21 -35.48 10.21
N PRO A 155 7.97 -35.96 8.99
CA PRO A 155 8.72 -35.47 7.84
C PRO A 155 8.63 -33.94 7.77
N LYS A 156 9.73 -33.23 7.48
CA LYS A 156 9.61 -31.80 7.15
C LYS A 156 8.71 -31.71 5.91
N PRO A 157 7.74 -30.79 5.83
CA PRO A 157 7.02 -30.57 4.59
C PRO A 157 8.08 -30.34 3.51
N SER A 158 8.14 -31.21 2.51
CA SER A 158 9.22 -31.17 1.54
C SER A 158 9.11 -29.84 0.81
N THR A 159 10.08 -28.96 1.01
CA THR A 159 10.26 -27.75 0.23
C THR A 159 10.74 -28.17 -1.16
N TYR A 160 9.87 -28.84 -1.95
CA TYR A 160 10.16 -29.05 -3.35
C TYR A 160 10.20 -27.65 -3.97
N MET A 161 11.42 -27.17 -4.22
CA MET A 161 11.65 -26.04 -5.10
C MET A 161 11.10 -26.45 -6.46
N SER A 162 9.87 -26.03 -6.74
CA SER A 162 9.31 -26.13 -8.09
C SER A 162 10.17 -25.26 -8.99
N SER A 163 11.07 -25.89 -9.74
CA SER A 163 11.86 -25.25 -10.79
C SER A 163 11.00 -24.82 -11.99
N TYR A 164 9.72 -25.21 -12.01
CA TYR A 164 8.77 -24.86 -13.04
C TYR A 164 7.71 -23.91 -12.48
N GLY A 165 7.59 -22.73 -13.08
CA GLY A 165 6.71 -21.63 -12.66
C GLY A 165 5.21 -21.87 -12.83
N PHE A 166 4.73 -23.11 -12.65
CA PHE A 166 3.30 -23.39 -12.59
C PHE A 166 2.72 -22.97 -11.24
N HIS A 167 1.53 -22.38 -11.29
CA HIS A 167 0.83 -21.85 -10.12
C HIS A 167 0.81 -22.85 -8.96
N ARG A 168 1.38 -22.39 -7.85
CA ARG A 168 1.44 -23.02 -6.54
C ARG A 168 0.01 -23.31 -6.05
N GLN A 169 -0.50 -24.52 -6.25
CA GLN A 169 -1.47 -25.06 -5.30
C GLN A 169 -0.66 -25.33 -4.03
N ALA A 170 -0.68 -24.39 -3.09
CA ALA A 170 -0.12 -24.60 -1.76
C ALA A 170 -0.65 -25.94 -1.26
N SER A 171 0.27 -26.83 -0.87
CA SER A 171 -0.14 -28.12 -0.33
C SER A 171 -1.03 -27.83 0.88
N THR A 172 -2.14 -28.55 1.03
CA THR A 172 -3.06 -28.35 2.16
C THR A 172 -2.41 -28.69 3.52
N LEU A 173 -1.16 -29.15 3.54
CA LEU A 173 -0.31 -29.25 4.73
C LEU A 173 0.44 -27.95 5.10
N ASP A 174 0.43 -26.92 4.24
CA ASP A 174 1.42 -25.83 4.30
C ASP A 174 1.13 -24.74 5.34
N LYS A 175 -0.02 -24.75 6.02
CA LYS A 175 -0.27 -23.81 7.12
C LYS A 175 -0.43 -24.56 8.42
N VAL A 176 0.52 -24.36 9.32
CA VAL A 176 0.35 -24.79 10.71
C VAL A 176 -0.94 -24.15 11.24
N PRO A 177 -1.95 -24.94 11.66
CA PRO A 177 -3.22 -24.37 12.09
C PRO A 177 -3.02 -23.43 13.26
N ALA A 178 -3.73 -22.30 13.27
CA ALA A 178 -3.73 -21.36 14.39
C ALA A 178 -4.04 -22.04 15.74
N VAL A 179 -4.83 -23.13 15.71
CA VAL A 179 -5.15 -23.98 16.86
C VAL A 179 -3.91 -24.63 17.46
N LEU A 180 -2.94 -25.08 16.65
CA LEU A 180 -1.69 -25.66 17.15
C LEU A 180 -0.83 -24.59 17.83
N VAL A 181 -0.72 -23.40 17.23
CA VAL A 181 0.04 -22.28 17.82
C VAL A 181 -0.55 -21.86 19.16
N ALA A 182 -1.87 -21.73 19.26
CA ALA A 182 -2.54 -21.42 20.52
C ALA A 182 -2.32 -22.50 21.58
N SER A 183 -2.35 -23.77 21.20
CA SER A 183 -2.13 -24.89 22.11
C SER A 183 -0.68 -24.97 22.59
N LEU A 184 0.29 -24.68 21.70
CA LEU A 184 1.69 -24.50 22.07
C LEU A 184 1.87 -23.35 23.06
N GLY A 185 1.23 -22.20 22.81
CA GLY A 185 1.25 -21.06 23.73
C GLY A 185 0.73 -21.43 25.13
N ALA A 186 -0.45 -22.04 25.20
CA ALA A 186 -1.03 -22.50 26.46
C ALA A 186 -0.12 -23.51 27.19
N PHE A 187 0.50 -24.42 26.45
CA PHE A 187 1.49 -25.35 26.99
C PHE A 187 2.70 -24.63 27.59
N LEU A 188 3.29 -23.67 26.89
CA LEU A 188 4.45 -22.91 27.39
C LEU A 188 4.12 -22.10 28.64
N THR A 189 2.91 -21.54 28.70
CA THR A 189 2.43 -20.81 29.88
C THR A 189 2.21 -21.76 31.07
N ALA A 190 1.62 -22.94 30.85
CA ALA A 190 1.30 -23.89 31.91
C ALA A 190 2.55 -24.50 32.59
N PHE A 191 3.61 -24.79 31.83
CA PHE A 191 4.78 -25.52 32.34
C PHE A 191 6.00 -24.65 32.66
N LYS A 192 5.90 -23.33 32.48
CA LYS A 192 6.99 -22.35 32.58
C LYS A 192 8.10 -22.59 31.54
N TRP A 193 8.74 -21.50 31.13
CA TRP A 193 9.87 -21.55 30.20
C TRP A 193 11.15 -21.97 30.92
N THR A 194 11.52 -23.25 30.82
CA THR A 194 12.77 -23.81 31.37
C THR A 194 13.81 -23.98 30.27
N SER A 195 15.11 -24.12 30.62
CA SER A 195 16.18 -24.33 29.63
C SER A 195 15.98 -25.60 28.79
N GLY A 196 15.45 -26.68 29.39
CA GLY A 196 15.09 -27.89 28.67
C GLY A 196 13.95 -27.68 27.68
N MET A 197 12.95 -26.88 28.07
CA MET A 197 11.84 -26.50 27.19
C MET A 197 12.32 -25.64 26.03
N GLU A 198 13.18 -24.67 26.31
CA GLU A 198 13.78 -23.80 25.31
C GLU A 198 14.52 -24.62 24.26
N GLN A 199 15.43 -25.50 24.69
CA GLN A 199 16.20 -26.34 23.78
C GLN A 199 15.29 -27.23 22.93
N LEU A 200 14.25 -27.82 23.53
CA LEU A 200 13.31 -28.67 22.80
C LEU A 200 12.56 -27.84 21.76
N VAL A 201 11.87 -26.77 22.18
CA VAL A 201 10.99 -25.96 21.32
C VAL A 201 11.78 -25.30 20.20
N THR A 202 12.92 -24.68 20.50
CA THR A 202 13.74 -23.98 19.49
C THR A 202 14.36 -24.93 18.48
N LYS A 203 14.79 -26.13 18.89
CA LYS A 203 15.41 -27.10 17.96
C LYS A 203 14.40 -27.94 17.18
N THR A 204 13.20 -28.15 17.73
CA THR A 204 12.25 -29.11 17.17
C THR A 204 10.97 -28.51 16.61
N VAL A 205 10.39 -27.53 17.31
CA VAL A 205 9.09 -26.95 16.95
C VAL A 205 9.30 -25.76 16.02
N VAL A 206 10.16 -24.81 16.40
CA VAL A 206 10.41 -23.58 15.63
C VAL A 206 10.75 -23.84 14.16
N PRO A 207 11.63 -24.79 13.79
CA PRO A 207 11.96 -25.05 12.38
C PRO A 207 10.81 -25.61 11.54
N ARG A 208 9.66 -25.91 12.16
CA ARG A 208 8.43 -26.40 11.50
C ARG A 208 7.35 -25.35 11.43
N LEU A 209 7.50 -24.24 12.14
CA LEU A 209 6.54 -23.15 12.15
C LEU A 209 6.93 -22.14 11.07
N GLU A 210 5.93 -21.61 10.37
CA GLU A 210 6.13 -20.42 9.55
C GLU A 210 6.37 -19.20 10.43
N ALA A 211 7.04 -18.20 9.89
CA ALA A 211 7.38 -16.98 10.63
C ALA A 211 6.17 -16.27 11.28
N PRO A 212 4.99 -16.12 10.64
CA PRO A 212 3.81 -15.56 11.30
C PRO A 212 3.34 -16.41 12.50
N ALA A 213 3.45 -17.74 12.42
CA ALA A 213 3.10 -18.65 13.51
C ALA A 213 4.08 -18.52 14.68
N ILE A 214 5.36 -18.28 14.41
CA ILE A 214 6.37 -18.01 15.45
C ILE A 214 6.08 -16.68 16.16
N VAL A 215 5.73 -15.63 15.41
CA VAL A 215 5.33 -14.33 16.00
C VAL A 215 4.10 -14.51 16.90
N GLN A 216 3.09 -15.25 16.43
CA GLN A 216 1.89 -15.52 17.22
C GLN A 216 2.20 -16.36 18.46
N LEU A 217 3.07 -17.38 18.35
CA LEU A 217 3.52 -18.18 19.48
C LEU A 217 4.22 -17.31 20.53
N ALA A 218 5.14 -16.45 20.09
CA ALA A 218 5.86 -15.52 20.95
C ALA A 218 4.91 -14.53 21.64
N CYS A 219 3.84 -14.09 20.97
CA CYS A 219 2.79 -13.28 21.59
C CYS A 219 2.01 -14.03 22.68
N THR A 220 1.71 -15.32 22.47
CA THR A 220 1.00 -16.14 23.47
C THR A 220 1.87 -16.57 24.65
N ALA A 221 3.20 -16.64 24.45
CA ALA A 221 4.17 -16.98 25.47
C ALA A 221 5.32 -15.94 25.51
N PRO A 222 5.07 -14.72 26.03
CA PRO A 222 6.04 -13.62 25.95
C PRO A 222 7.40 -13.92 26.60
N VAL A 223 7.42 -14.74 27.64
CA VAL A 223 8.64 -15.17 28.34
C VAL A 223 9.59 -15.96 27.44
N ALA A 224 9.06 -16.59 26.38
CA ALA A 224 9.81 -17.35 25.38
C ALA A 224 10.24 -16.51 24.16
N ALA A 225 9.71 -15.28 24.02
CA ALA A 225 9.79 -14.52 22.77
C ALA A 225 11.22 -14.36 22.24
N ASN A 226 12.16 -13.95 23.10
CA ASN A 226 13.55 -13.74 22.70
C ASN A 226 14.19 -15.03 22.15
N ALA A 227 14.03 -16.15 22.85
CA ALA A 227 14.57 -17.45 22.42
C ALA A 227 13.94 -17.93 21.11
N LEU A 228 12.63 -17.72 20.93
CA LEU A 228 11.93 -18.05 19.68
C LEU A 228 12.45 -17.22 18.50
N PHE A 229 12.68 -15.91 18.68
CA PHE A 229 13.18 -15.06 17.61
C PHE A 229 14.65 -15.33 17.26
N VAL A 230 15.50 -15.66 18.24
CA VAL A 230 16.90 -16.04 18.01
C VAL A 230 17.02 -17.37 17.26
N ALA A 231 16.06 -18.28 17.43
CA ALA A 231 16.07 -19.60 16.80
C ALA A 231 15.71 -19.61 15.30
N VAL A 232 15.28 -18.47 14.75
CA VAL A 232 14.81 -18.35 13.37
C VAL A 232 15.83 -17.55 12.56
N ASP A 233 16.20 -18.06 11.38
CA ASP A 233 16.91 -17.25 10.40
C ASP A 233 15.90 -16.35 9.67
N TRP A 234 15.86 -15.08 10.06
CA TRP A 234 14.95 -14.09 9.49
C TRP A 234 15.41 -13.58 8.12
N LYS A 235 16.57 -14.02 7.63
CA LYS A 235 17.04 -13.67 6.30
C LYS A 235 16.01 -14.16 5.27
N ASP A 236 15.57 -13.25 4.40
CA ASP A 236 14.60 -13.51 3.33
C ASP A 236 13.18 -13.88 3.81
N THR A 237 12.87 -13.75 5.10
CA THR A 237 11.56 -14.08 5.65
C THR A 237 10.57 -12.93 5.47
N GLN A 238 9.54 -13.09 4.65
CA GLN A 238 8.49 -12.08 4.53
C GLN A 238 7.49 -12.17 5.70
N LEU A 239 7.34 -11.07 6.44
CA LEU A 239 6.31 -10.94 7.46
C LEU A 239 5.15 -10.07 6.96
N PRO A 240 3.89 -10.53 7.11
CA PRO A 240 2.74 -9.68 6.80
C PRO A 240 2.64 -8.53 7.81
N LEU A 241 2.01 -7.43 7.40
CA LEU A 241 1.82 -6.24 8.25
C LEU A 241 1.23 -6.56 9.63
N ALA A 242 0.25 -7.47 9.70
CA ALA A 242 -0.34 -7.90 10.96
C ALA A 242 0.69 -8.51 11.93
N SER A 243 1.64 -9.31 11.43
CA SER A 243 2.72 -9.85 12.27
C SER A 243 3.69 -8.76 12.73
N LEU A 244 3.97 -7.76 11.90
CA LEU A 244 4.80 -6.61 12.30
C LEU A 244 4.11 -5.76 13.38
N GLN A 245 2.79 -5.61 13.32
CA GLN A 245 2.00 -4.93 14.35
C GLN A 245 2.04 -5.70 15.68
N VAL A 246 1.91 -7.04 15.65
CA VAL A 246 2.07 -7.87 16.85
C VAL A 246 3.46 -7.72 17.45
N LEU A 247 4.52 -7.76 16.62
CA LEU A 247 5.90 -7.53 17.08
C LEU A 247 6.07 -6.15 17.72
N HIS A 248 5.46 -5.12 17.14
CA HIS A 248 5.45 -3.78 17.73
C HIS A 248 4.76 -3.77 19.10
N ASP A 249 3.59 -4.41 19.24
CA ASP A 249 2.85 -4.46 20.50
C ASP A 249 3.63 -5.22 21.57
N MET A 250 4.33 -6.29 21.20
CA MET A 250 5.26 -6.99 22.11
C MET A 250 6.40 -6.08 22.56
N CYS A 251 6.95 -5.26 21.66
CA CYS A 251 7.99 -4.28 22.00
C CYS A 251 7.45 -3.19 22.93
N ALA A 252 6.25 -2.68 22.66
CA ALA A 252 5.60 -1.66 23.49
C ALA A 252 5.30 -2.16 24.92
N ASN A 253 4.99 -3.46 25.07
CA ASN A 253 4.77 -4.11 26.36
C ASN A 253 6.08 -4.54 27.07
N GLY A 254 7.25 -4.28 26.48
CA GLY A 254 8.55 -4.64 27.06
C GLY A 254 8.91 -6.13 26.95
N TRP A 255 8.17 -6.91 26.16
CA TRP A 255 8.46 -8.33 25.93
C TRP A 255 9.49 -8.58 24.83
N LEU A 256 9.72 -7.56 23.99
CA LEU A 256 10.71 -7.57 22.92
C LEU A 256 11.55 -6.29 23.05
N SER A 257 12.87 -6.40 22.94
CA SER A 257 13.70 -5.20 22.92
C SER A 257 13.53 -4.45 21.59
N THR A 258 13.67 -3.13 21.63
CA THR A 258 13.57 -2.28 20.43
C THR A 258 14.59 -2.69 19.37
N ASP A 259 15.80 -3.09 19.76
CA ASP A 259 16.84 -3.52 18.82
C ASP A 259 16.46 -4.80 18.07
N VAL A 260 15.93 -5.80 18.78
CA VAL A 260 15.47 -7.05 18.15
C VAL A 260 14.26 -6.76 17.25
N PHE A 261 13.32 -5.94 17.69
CA PHE A 261 12.19 -5.51 16.85
C PHE A 261 12.64 -4.87 15.54
N LEU A 262 13.55 -3.90 15.59
CA LEU A 262 14.06 -3.23 14.39
C LEU A 262 14.89 -4.17 13.50
N GLN A 263 15.65 -5.09 14.10
CA GLN A 263 16.35 -6.13 13.36
C GLN A 263 15.37 -7.01 12.58
N LEU A 264 14.28 -7.45 13.22
CA LEU A 264 13.23 -8.25 12.57
C LEU A 264 12.54 -7.48 11.44
N VAL A 265 12.17 -6.20 11.67
CA VAL A 265 11.55 -5.34 10.64
C VAL A 265 12.50 -5.13 9.45
N ASN A 266 13.82 -5.04 9.67
CA ASN A 266 14.79 -4.88 8.60
C ASN A 266 15.06 -6.20 7.85
N SER A 267 15.24 -7.30 8.57
CA SER A 267 15.44 -8.64 7.98
C SER A 267 14.24 -9.07 7.15
N ALA A 268 13.02 -8.72 7.58
CA ALA A 268 11.81 -9.07 6.86
C ALA A 268 11.63 -8.32 5.53
N ALA A 269 12.46 -7.29 5.27
CA ALA A 269 12.42 -6.44 4.09
C ALA A 269 11.00 -6.06 3.61
N PRO A 270 10.09 -5.62 4.52
CA PRO A 270 8.72 -5.29 4.16
C PRO A 270 8.67 -4.14 3.15
N LYS A 271 7.59 -4.10 2.36
CA LYS A 271 7.37 -3.02 1.40
C LYS A 271 7.33 -1.68 2.14
N TYR A 272 7.71 -0.61 1.45
CA TYR A 272 7.69 0.74 2.03
C TYR A 272 6.31 1.09 2.59
N ALA A 273 5.23 0.74 1.88
CA ALA A 273 3.83 0.89 2.30
C ALA A 273 3.51 0.25 3.66
N ASP A 274 4.03 -0.96 3.90
CA ASP A 274 3.78 -1.70 5.13
C ASP A 274 4.53 -1.05 6.30
N VAL A 275 5.77 -0.61 6.10
CA VAL A 275 6.54 0.11 7.14
C VAL A 275 5.93 1.48 7.42
N ALA A 276 5.45 2.18 6.40
CA ALA A 276 4.71 3.42 6.54
C ALA A 276 3.47 3.24 7.43
N SER A 277 2.67 2.21 7.15
CA SER A 277 1.49 1.85 7.94
C SER A 277 1.87 1.47 9.38
N LEU A 278 2.99 0.76 9.55
CA LEU A 278 3.51 0.37 10.86
C LEU A 278 4.02 1.58 11.67
N VAL A 279 4.66 2.56 11.03
CA VAL A 279 5.10 3.81 11.68
C VAL A 279 3.89 4.60 12.16
N GLN A 280 2.85 4.73 11.33
CA GLN A 280 1.62 5.40 11.73
C GLN A 280 0.99 4.70 12.94
N TYR A 281 0.85 3.38 12.89
CA TYR A 281 0.36 2.57 14.00
C TYR A 281 1.18 2.78 15.28
N ALA A 282 2.52 2.78 15.18
CA ALA A 282 3.41 2.95 16.32
C ALA A 282 3.26 4.34 16.97
N VAL A 283 3.22 5.40 16.15
CA VAL A 283 3.04 6.78 16.62
C VAL A 283 1.70 6.97 17.32
N GLU A 284 0.61 6.41 16.79
CA GLU A 284 -0.71 6.44 17.43
C GLU A 284 -0.70 5.74 18.81
N LYS A 285 0.06 4.65 18.95
CA LYS A 285 0.23 3.91 20.20
C LYS A 285 1.23 4.54 21.18
N LYS A 286 2.00 5.56 20.77
CA LYS A 286 3.02 6.24 21.58
C LYS A 286 4.07 5.29 22.17
N SER A 287 4.47 4.27 21.42
CA SER A 287 5.49 3.31 21.85
C SER A 287 6.90 3.90 21.82
N THR A 288 7.80 3.40 22.67
CA THR A 288 9.25 3.72 22.63
C THR A 288 9.92 3.26 21.33
N ALA A 289 9.31 2.33 20.59
CA ALA A 289 9.78 1.88 19.29
C ALA A 289 9.43 2.83 18.13
N SER A 290 8.51 3.79 18.34
CA SER A 290 7.99 4.65 17.26
C SER A 290 9.06 5.51 16.61
N ALA A 291 9.88 6.20 17.41
CA ALA A 291 10.94 7.05 16.91
C ALA A 291 12.04 6.26 16.16
N PRO A 292 12.60 5.18 16.73
CA PRO A 292 13.57 4.34 16.00
C PRO A 292 13.01 3.70 14.72
N LEU A 293 11.73 3.32 14.71
CA LEU A 293 11.07 2.78 13.52
C LEU A 293 10.91 3.86 12.44
N ALA A 294 10.48 5.06 12.82
CA ALA A 294 10.39 6.19 11.90
C ALA A 294 11.77 6.56 11.32
N VAL A 295 12.84 6.60 12.14
CA VAL A 295 14.23 6.79 11.68
C VAL A 295 14.63 5.70 10.68
N THR A 296 14.25 4.45 10.93
CA THR A 296 14.52 3.32 10.04
C THR A 296 13.82 3.52 8.68
N LEU A 297 12.54 3.92 8.68
CA LEU A 297 11.81 4.23 7.45
C LEU A 297 12.43 5.41 6.70
N ALA A 298 12.85 6.46 7.40
CA ALA A 298 13.48 7.65 6.82
C ALA A 298 14.80 7.33 6.08
N LYS A 299 15.50 6.26 6.46
CA LYS A 299 16.73 5.80 5.81
C LYS A 299 16.50 4.94 4.57
N ARG A 300 15.28 4.42 4.37
CA ARG A 300 14.96 3.58 3.20
C ARG A 300 14.84 4.43 1.93
N PRO A 301 15.13 3.86 0.75
CA PRO A 301 14.80 4.50 -0.51
C PRO A 301 13.33 4.90 -0.54
N LEU A 302 13.07 6.17 -0.86
CA LEU A 302 11.73 6.73 -0.81
C LEU A 302 10.86 6.18 -1.93
N ASP A 303 9.69 5.68 -1.54
CA ASP A 303 8.54 5.59 -2.44
C ASP A 303 7.75 6.91 -2.31
N VAL A 304 7.73 7.69 -3.40
CA VAL A 304 7.14 9.03 -3.43
C VAL A 304 5.69 9.05 -2.95
N ALA A 305 4.87 8.10 -3.39
CA ALA A 305 3.45 8.09 -3.06
C ALA A 305 3.24 7.89 -1.55
N HIS A 306 3.99 6.97 -0.96
CA HIS A 306 3.90 6.67 0.46
C HIS A 306 4.60 7.73 1.33
N ALA A 307 5.70 8.32 0.86
CA ALA A 307 6.41 9.38 1.58
C ALA A 307 5.53 10.61 1.81
N VAL A 308 4.73 11.01 0.82
CA VAL A 308 3.75 12.11 0.98
C VAL A 308 2.65 11.71 1.97
N ALA A 309 2.15 10.48 1.89
CA ALA A 309 1.08 10.00 2.77
C ALA A 309 1.49 9.99 4.26
N ILE A 310 2.75 9.68 4.56
CA ILE A 310 3.26 9.65 5.95
C ILE A 310 3.94 10.94 6.40
N ALA A 311 4.05 11.95 5.55
CA ALA A 311 4.83 13.15 5.87
C ALA A 311 4.35 13.84 7.16
N ASP A 312 3.04 13.84 7.38
CA ASP A 312 2.43 14.40 8.59
C ASP A 312 2.85 13.66 9.86
N THR A 313 2.86 12.32 9.80
CA THR A 313 3.37 11.45 10.86
C THR A 313 4.86 11.67 11.08
N MET A 314 5.66 11.70 10.01
CA MET A 314 7.12 11.87 10.09
C MET A 314 7.52 13.22 10.66
N PHE A 315 6.80 14.30 10.33
CA PHE A 315 7.00 15.63 10.91
C PHE A 315 6.53 15.74 12.36
N SER A 316 5.82 14.74 12.88
CA SER A 316 5.42 14.66 14.29
C SER A 316 6.43 13.90 15.15
N VAL A 317 7.48 13.32 14.55
CA VAL A 317 8.50 12.51 15.25
C VAL A 317 9.87 13.21 15.13
N PRO A 318 10.27 14.02 16.15
CA PRO A 318 11.45 14.89 16.06
C PRO A 318 12.76 14.16 15.72
N GLU A 319 12.92 12.90 16.14
CA GLU A 319 14.14 12.11 15.91
C GLU A 319 14.27 11.65 14.45
N ALA A 320 13.15 11.38 13.78
CA ALA A 320 13.13 10.90 12.40
C ALA A 320 13.11 12.03 11.38
N GLU A 321 12.60 13.19 11.79
CA GLU A 321 12.34 14.36 10.96
C GLU A 321 13.56 14.82 10.13
N PRO A 322 14.77 15.03 10.69
CA PRO A 322 15.90 15.52 9.91
C PRO A 322 16.37 14.52 8.84
N GLN A 323 16.34 13.22 9.17
CA GLN A 323 16.73 12.17 8.24
C GLN A 323 15.71 12.04 7.11
N PHE A 324 14.42 12.14 7.42
CA PHE A 324 13.34 12.08 6.44
C PHE A 324 13.44 13.24 5.44
N VAL A 325 13.69 14.44 5.94
CA VAL A 325 13.87 15.64 5.10
C VAL A 325 15.12 15.52 4.22
N ARG A 326 16.24 15.01 4.74
CA ARG A 326 17.44 14.75 3.93
C ARG A 326 17.15 13.79 2.78
N SER A 327 16.42 12.70 3.05
CA SER A 327 16.00 11.76 2.03
C SER A 327 15.09 12.41 0.99
N LEU A 328 14.10 13.22 1.42
CA LEU A 328 13.20 13.95 0.52
C LEU A 328 13.95 14.94 -0.39
N VAL A 329 14.89 15.69 0.17
CA VAL A 329 15.72 16.65 -0.59
C VAL A 329 16.60 15.94 -1.61
N ALA A 330 17.14 14.76 -1.27
CA ALA A 330 17.96 13.95 -2.16
C ALA A 330 17.15 13.24 -3.28
N ALA A 331 15.83 13.06 -3.09
CA ALA A 331 14.98 12.37 -4.04
C ALA A 331 14.68 13.22 -5.29
N THR A 332 15.45 12.99 -6.35
CA THR A 332 15.27 13.63 -7.66
C THR A 332 13.99 13.19 -8.39
N THR A 333 13.43 12.04 -8.00
CA THR A 333 12.23 11.44 -8.61
C THR A 333 10.91 12.05 -8.11
N LEU A 334 10.91 12.81 -7.01
CA LEU A 334 9.71 13.49 -6.53
C LEU A 334 9.17 14.43 -7.60
N LYS A 335 7.85 14.48 -7.81
CA LYS A 335 7.28 15.48 -8.73
C LYS A 335 7.27 16.85 -8.05
N TYR A 336 7.21 17.91 -8.84
CA TYR A 336 7.11 19.27 -8.30
C TYR A 336 5.86 19.44 -7.42
N ALA A 337 4.73 18.84 -7.82
CA ALA A 337 3.47 18.83 -7.07
C ALA A 337 3.63 18.22 -5.66
N ASP A 338 4.31 17.09 -5.55
CA ASP A 338 4.52 16.38 -4.28
C ASP A 338 5.38 17.23 -3.33
N MET A 339 6.45 17.84 -3.85
CA MET A 339 7.29 18.77 -3.07
C MET A 339 6.52 20.01 -2.62
N VAL A 340 5.59 20.52 -3.42
CA VAL A 340 4.71 21.64 -3.00
C VAL A 340 3.84 21.23 -1.82
N SER A 341 3.21 20.05 -1.87
CA SER A 341 2.43 19.53 -0.74
C SER A 341 3.27 19.38 0.53
N LEU A 342 4.51 18.88 0.41
CA LEU A 342 5.44 18.74 1.53
C LEU A 342 5.86 20.08 2.14
N VAL A 343 6.19 21.09 1.32
CA VAL A 343 6.54 22.43 1.80
C VAL A 343 5.33 23.12 2.45
N ALA A 344 4.14 22.99 1.86
CA ALA A 344 2.91 23.55 2.42
C ALA A 344 2.59 22.93 3.80
N LEU A 345 2.74 21.61 3.92
CA LEU A 345 2.55 20.89 5.18
C LEU A 345 3.55 21.35 6.25
N ALA A 346 4.84 21.40 5.91
CA ALA A 346 5.90 21.87 6.81
C ALA A 346 5.67 23.32 7.27
N ALA A 347 5.22 24.20 6.36
CA ALA A 347 4.90 25.59 6.68
C ALA A 347 3.73 25.71 7.64
N THR A 348 2.66 24.93 7.43
CA THR A 348 1.46 24.92 8.28
C THR A 348 1.81 24.52 9.72
N ARG A 349 2.72 23.56 9.89
CA ARG A 349 3.20 23.10 11.19
C ARG A 349 4.30 23.97 11.82
N LYS A 350 4.75 25.03 11.13
CA LYS A 350 5.92 25.85 11.53
C LYS A 350 7.15 24.97 11.81
N ASN A 351 7.32 23.94 10.99
CA ASN A 351 8.32 22.92 11.16
C ASN A 351 9.73 23.48 10.86
N GLN A 352 10.73 23.13 11.68
CA GLN A 352 12.12 23.62 11.55
C GLN A 352 12.78 23.22 10.21
N ASN A 353 12.30 22.15 9.57
CA ASN A 353 12.76 21.67 8.28
C ASN A 353 12.04 22.30 7.08
N LEU A 354 11.19 23.33 7.29
CA LEU A 354 10.62 24.12 6.20
C LEU A 354 11.72 24.67 5.27
N VAL A 355 12.81 25.20 5.85
CA VAL A 355 13.89 25.85 5.10
C VAL A 355 14.54 24.90 4.08
N PRO A 356 15.09 23.72 4.46
CA PRO A 356 15.72 22.81 3.49
C PRO A 356 14.75 22.30 2.42
N LEU A 357 13.48 22.04 2.76
CA LEU A 357 12.47 21.63 1.78
C LEU A 357 12.13 22.75 0.79
N ALA A 358 11.95 23.98 1.30
CA ALA A 358 11.67 25.16 0.48
C ALA A 358 12.83 25.46 -0.48
N VAL A 359 14.08 25.37 -0.02
CA VAL A 359 15.28 25.54 -0.86
C VAL A 359 15.34 24.45 -1.93
N ALA A 360 15.08 23.18 -1.58
CA ALA A 360 15.09 22.08 -2.53
C ALA A 360 14.00 22.23 -3.61
N LEU A 361 12.80 22.68 -3.23
CA LEU A 361 11.72 23.00 -4.17
C LEU A 361 12.07 24.20 -5.06
N ALA A 362 12.67 25.25 -4.49
CA ALA A 362 13.07 26.45 -5.22
C ALA A 362 14.11 26.18 -6.33
N LYS A 363 14.98 25.18 -6.13
CA LYS A 363 15.97 24.74 -7.15
C LYS A 363 15.35 24.00 -8.34
N ARG A 364 14.10 23.55 -8.23
CA ARG A 364 13.43 22.79 -9.30
C ARG A 364 12.89 23.74 -10.37
N PRO A 365 12.79 23.30 -11.65
CA PRO A 365 12.15 24.08 -12.69
C PRO A 365 10.72 24.45 -12.28
N PRO A 366 10.33 25.73 -12.37
CA PRO A 366 9.02 26.18 -11.93
C PRO A 366 7.92 25.63 -12.83
N ASP A 367 6.79 25.28 -12.22
CA ASP A 367 5.56 24.87 -12.89
C ASP A 367 4.50 25.94 -12.65
N ALA A 368 3.80 26.37 -13.71
CA ALA A 368 2.85 27.48 -13.60
C ALA A 368 1.80 27.23 -12.52
N THR A 369 1.18 26.05 -12.50
CA THR A 369 0.09 25.71 -11.60
C THR A 369 0.57 25.66 -10.14
N HIS A 370 1.68 24.97 -9.90
CA HIS A 370 2.14 24.69 -8.54
C HIS A 370 2.99 25.81 -7.95
N SER A 371 3.80 26.50 -8.75
CA SER A 371 4.60 27.65 -8.28
C SER A 371 3.73 28.79 -7.79
N ILE A 372 2.55 29.00 -8.37
CA ILE A 372 1.59 30.02 -7.89
C ILE A 372 1.10 29.69 -6.48
N THR A 373 0.72 28.43 -6.24
CA THR A 373 0.18 27.96 -4.95
C THR A 373 1.16 28.15 -3.80
N ILE A 374 2.45 27.94 -4.04
CA ILE A 374 3.49 27.97 -3.00
C ILE A 374 4.30 29.29 -2.96
N ALA A 375 4.03 30.22 -3.88
CA ALA A 375 4.81 31.44 -4.08
C ALA A 375 5.01 32.25 -2.79
N SER A 376 3.93 32.47 -2.04
CA SER A 376 3.96 33.22 -0.78
C SER A 376 4.88 32.57 0.23
N THR A 377 4.80 31.24 0.38
CA THR A 377 5.64 30.49 1.30
C THR A 377 7.12 30.59 0.91
N LEU A 378 7.45 30.36 -0.37
CA LEU A 378 8.84 30.41 -0.83
C LEU A 378 9.47 31.81 -0.71
N LEU A 379 8.70 32.87 -0.97
CA LEU A 379 9.21 34.25 -0.90
C LEU A 379 9.31 34.79 0.54
N LEU A 380 8.63 34.16 1.50
CA LEU A 380 8.72 34.48 2.93
C LEU A 380 9.84 33.71 3.65
N VAL A 381 10.38 32.65 3.05
CA VAL A 381 11.53 31.89 3.58
C VAL A 381 12.84 32.52 3.04
N PRO A 382 13.64 33.22 3.86
CA PRO A 382 14.77 34.03 3.39
C PRO A 382 15.80 33.26 2.54
N GLU A 383 16.07 32.00 2.87
CA GLU A 383 17.05 31.16 2.20
C GLU A 383 16.52 30.60 0.87
N ALA A 384 15.22 30.34 0.77
CA ALA A 384 14.58 29.79 -0.42
C ALA A 384 14.21 30.88 -1.44
N ALA A 385 13.85 32.07 -0.96
CA ALA A 385 13.38 33.18 -1.77
C ALA A 385 14.34 33.59 -2.91
N PRO A 386 15.65 33.83 -2.70
CA PRO A 386 16.56 34.21 -3.79
C PRO A 386 16.73 33.07 -4.80
N VAL A 387 16.80 31.83 -4.33
CA VAL A 387 16.91 30.63 -5.20
C VAL A 387 15.68 30.50 -6.10
N PHE A 388 14.49 30.73 -5.55
CA PHE A 388 13.24 30.66 -6.30
C PHE A 388 13.15 31.76 -7.36
N VAL A 389 13.60 32.98 -7.01
CA VAL A 389 13.68 34.10 -7.96
C VAL A 389 14.63 33.79 -9.11
N GLU A 390 15.83 33.28 -8.84
CA GLU A 390 16.79 32.91 -9.90
C GLU A 390 16.27 31.76 -10.78
N SER A 391 15.59 30.78 -10.21
CA SER A 391 14.93 29.70 -10.98
C SER A 391 13.84 30.25 -11.92
N LEU A 392 13.03 31.20 -11.44
CA LEU A 392 12.04 31.88 -12.28
C LEU A 392 12.70 32.70 -13.40
N LYS A 393 13.78 33.41 -13.10
CA LYS A 393 14.53 34.19 -14.11
C LYS A 393 15.11 33.30 -15.21
N ALA A 394 15.71 32.18 -14.83
CA ALA A 394 16.32 31.24 -15.76
C ALA A 394 15.27 30.62 -16.70
N LYS A 395 14.04 30.40 -16.21
CA LYS A 395 12.98 29.73 -17.00
C LYS A 395 12.05 30.68 -17.75
N CYS A 396 11.78 31.86 -17.22
CA CYS A 396 10.78 32.79 -17.74
C CYS A 396 11.44 33.98 -18.44
N GLY A 397 11.80 33.84 -19.71
CA GLY A 397 12.48 34.89 -20.48
C GLY A 397 11.58 35.73 -21.38
N ARG A 398 10.29 35.39 -21.50
CA ARG A 398 9.41 35.99 -22.52
C ARG A 398 8.50 37.04 -21.93
N ARG A 399 8.19 38.08 -22.72
CA ARG A 399 7.22 39.14 -22.33
C ARG A 399 5.86 38.54 -21.92
N ASN A 400 5.45 37.49 -22.62
CA ASN A 400 4.15 36.82 -22.43
C ASN A 400 4.17 35.71 -21.39
N ASP A 401 5.28 35.49 -20.66
CA ASP A 401 5.28 34.50 -19.57
C ASP A 401 4.33 34.92 -18.44
N THR A 402 3.32 34.09 -18.21
CA THR A 402 2.27 34.36 -17.21
C THR A 402 2.68 33.94 -15.81
N ILE A 403 3.66 33.03 -15.67
CA ILE A 403 4.09 32.45 -14.38
C ILE A 403 4.52 33.55 -13.41
N VAL A 404 5.46 34.41 -13.81
CA VAL A 404 6.00 35.48 -12.95
C VAL A 404 4.90 36.45 -12.52
N LYS A 405 4.00 36.82 -13.44
CA LYS A 405 2.84 37.68 -13.16
C LYS A 405 1.92 37.05 -12.12
N CYS A 406 1.60 35.77 -12.27
CA CYS A 406 0.73 35.06 -11.34
C CYS A 406 1.39 34.84 -9.98
N VAL A 407 2.69 34.54 -9.93
CA VAL A 407 3.49 34.44 -8.69
C VAL A 407 3.49 35.77 -7.94
N LEU A 408 3.75 36.89 -8.61
CA LEU A 408 3.70 38.23 -8.00
C LEU A 408 2.30 38.55 -7.46
N ARG A 409 1.24 38.17 -8.18
CA ARG A 409 -0.14 38.35 -7.72
C ARG A 409 -0.46 37.51 -6.48
N ALA A 410 -0.04 36.24 -6.47
CA ALA A 410 -0.30 35.30 -5.37
C ALA A 410 0.48 35.68 -4.11
N ALA A 411 1.74 36.10 -4.26
CA ALA A 411 2.62 36.48 -3.16
C ALA A 411 2.58 37.96 -2.78
N ARG A 412 1.48 38.66 -3.09
CA ARG A 412 1.36 40.10 -2.81
C ARG A 412 1.53 40.45 -1.33
N SER A 413 1.22 39.52 -0.41
CA SER A 413 1.47 39.69 1.02
C SER A 413 2.95 39.82 1.38
N ALA A 414 3.86 39.26 0.56
CA ALA A 414 5.31 39.36 0.75
C ALA A 414 5.91 40.68 0.24
N ALA A 415 5.12 41.52 -0.44
CA ALA A 415 5.61 42.74 -1.09
C ALA A 415 6.22 43.77 -0.12
N GLY A 416 5.78 43.78 1.14
CA GLY A 416 6.29 44.71 2.16
C GLY A 416 7.46 44.18 2.98
N THR A 417 7.79 42.89 2.87
CA THR A 417 8.71 42.21 3.81
C THR A 417 9.88 41.52 3.11
N SER A 418 9.75 41.17 1.82
CA SER A 418 10.73 40.37 1.11
C SER A 418 11.44 41.16 0.00
N SER A 419 12.76 41.35 0.13
CA SER A 419 13.61 41.90 -0.93
C SER A 419 13.58 41.04 -2.21
N SER A 420 13.34 39.74 -2.07
CA SER A 420 13.20 38.81 -3.21
C SER A 420 11.92 39.07 -4.00
N TYR A 421 10.83 39.47 -3.33
CA TYR A 421 9.61 39.92 -4.03
C TYR A 421 9.90 41.15 -4.89
N ILE A 422 10.62 42.14 -4.33
CA ILE A 422 11.03 43.36 -5.04
C ILE A 422 11.93 43.00 -6.23
N ALA A 423 12.90 42.11 -6.05
CA ALA A 423 13.76 41.63 -7.13
C ALA A 423 12.97 40.93 -8.26
N LEU A 424 11.96 40.13 -7.91
CA LEU A 424 11.07 39.49 -8.89
C LEU A 424 10.19 40.51 -9.63
N ALA A 425 9.72 41.55 -8.94
CA ALA A 425 8.96 42.64 -9.55
C ALA A 425 9.82 43.46 -10.52
N HIS A 426 11.09 43.75 -10.18
CA HIS A 426 12.05 44.36 -11.10
C HIS A 426 12.32 43.49 -12.32
N PHE A 427 12.51 42.17 -12.10
CA PHE A 427 12.68 41.23 -13.21
C PHE A 427 11.45 41.21 -14.13
N ARG A 428 10.23 41.15 -13.57
CA ARG A 428 9.03 41.23 -14.39
C ARG A 428 8.97 42.53 -15.16
N LEU A 429 9.29 43.66 -14.51
CA LEU A 429 9.30 44.97 -15.15
C LEU A 429 10.32 45.06 -16.30
N SER A 430 11.47 44.38 -16.22
CA SER A 430 12.46 44.36 -17.31
C SER A 430 11.99 43.56 -18.54
N LEU A 431 11.02 42.67 -18.37
CA LEU A 431 10.36 41.96 -19.48
C LEU A 431 9.22 42.76 -20.11
N LEU A 432 8.77 43.86 -19.50
CA LEU A 432 7.64 44.67 -19.97
C LEU A 432 8.09 45.87 -20.82
N PRO A 433 7.21 46.38 -21.71
CA PRO A 433 7.41 47.65 -22.41
C PRO A 433 7.89 48.79 -21.49
N PRO A 434 8.92 49.58 -21.86
CA PRO A 434 9.28 50.79 -21.12
C PRO A 434 8.10 51.78 -21.08
N ALA A 435 8.11 52.69 -20.09
CA ALA A 435 6.97 53.58 -19.84
C ALA A 435 6.61 54.44 -21.06
N ASN A 436 7.61 54.77 -21.87
CA ASN A 436 7.51 55.65 -23.02
C ASN A 436 7.43 54.88 -24.35
N GLU A 437 7.30 53.54 -24.34
CA GLU A 437 7.03 52.80 -25.58
C GLU A 437 5.67 53.27 -26.12
N PRO A 438 5.57 53.78 -27.37
CA PRO A 438 4.29 54.16 -27.95
C PRO A 438 3.42 52.91 -28.22
N PRO A 439 2.09 53.07 -28.33
CA PRO A 439 1.24 51.99 -28.80
C PRO A 439 1.67 51.53 -30.19
N PRO A 440 1.47 50.25 -30.56
CA PRO A 440 1.75 49.77 -31.90
C PRO A 440 0.98 50.63 -32.92
N ALA A 441 1.68 51.10 -33.95
CA ALA A 441 1.03 51.83 -35.03
C ALA A 441 0.16 50.87 -35.86
N PHE A 442 -1.00 51.34 -36.31
CA PHE A 442 -1.86 50.55 -37.18
C PHE A 442 -1.16 50.20 -38.49
N THR A 443 -1.15 48.91 -38.84
CA THR A 443 -0.64 48.42 -40.12
C THR A 443 -1.47 47.25 -40.60
N TRP A 444 -1.58 47.11 -41.93
CA TRP A 444 -2.15 45.94 -42.57
C TRP A 444 -1.17 44.75 -42.61
N CYS A 445 0.10 44.96 -42.26
CA CYS A 445 1.10 43.90 -42.23
C CYS A 445 0.82 42.92 -41.08
N GLN A 446 0.56 41.66 -41.40
CA GLN A 446 0.45 40.57 -40.44
C GLN A 446 1.78 39.81 -40.46
N SER A 447 2.80 40.37 -39.80
CA SER A 447 4.21 39.91 -39.88
C SER A 447 4.40 38.43 -39.53
N ASN A 448 3.55 37.90 -38.64
CA ASN A 448 3.58 36.50 -38.19
C ASN A 448 2.75 35.55 -39.07
N ALA A 449 2.12 36.04 -40.15
CA ALA A 449 1.35 35.19 -41.05
C ALA A 449 2.25 34.10 -41.68
N PHE A 450 1.79 32.84 -41.67
CA PHE A 450 2.54 31.69 -42.17
C PHE A 450 1.64 30.75 -43.00
N LEU A 451 1.87 30.71 -44.32
CA LEU A 451 1.20 29.84 -45.29
C LEU A 451 2.25 29.26 -46.27
N PRO A 452 2.96 28.20 -45.89
CA PRO A 452 4.05 27.67 -46.72
C PRO A 452 3.56 27.15 -48.07
N ALA A 453 2.33 26.64 -48.15
CA ALA A 453 1.73 26.16 -49.39
C ALA A 453 1.35 27.28 -50.38
N ARG A 454 1.32 28.55 -49.94
CA ARG A 454 0.91 29.71 -50.73
C ARG A 454 1.80 30.92 -50.44
N PRO A 455 3.05 30.92 -50.95
CA PRO A 455 4.00 31.99 -50.67
C PRO A 455 3.53 33.37 -51.17
N ASP A 456 2.73 33.41 -52.24
CA ASP A 456 2.08 34.60 -52.78
C ASP A 456 1.11 35.23 -51.77
N VAL A 457 0.24 34.40 -51.17
CA VAL A 457 -0.73 34.81 -50.15
C VAL A 457 -0.02 35.19 -48.85
N GLN A 458 1.01 34.44 -48.45
CA GLN A 458 1.83 34.78 -47.30
C GLN A 458 2.52 36.15 -47.47
N ALA A 459 3.10 36.41 -48.64
CA ALA A 459 3.70 37.70 -48.96
C ALA A 459 2.67 38.83 -48.91
N PHE A 460 1.47 38.61 -49.49
CA PHE A 460 0.36 39.53 -49.35
C PHE A 460 0.02 39.81 -47.89
N LEU A 461 -0.15 38.77 -47.06
CA LEU A 461 -0.52 38.92 -45.64
C LEU A 461 0.53 39.71 -44.84
N ARG A 462 1.81 39.49 -45.12
CA ARG A 462 2.92 40.23 -44.49
C ARG A 462 3.11 41.64 -45.05
N GLY A 463 2.55 41.94 -46.21
CA GLY A 463 2.67 43.25 -46.88
C GLY A 463 1.66 44.31 -46.41
N PRO A 464 1.78 45.56 -46.88
CA PRO A 464 0.93 46.68 -46.45
C PRO A 464 -0.44 46.72 -47.16
N THR A 465 -0.64 45.92 -48.20
CA THR A 465 -1.88 45.94 -48.98
C THR A 465 -3.02 45.27 -48.19
N GLN A 466 -4.19 45.92 -48.15
CA GLN A 466 -5.35 45.39 -47.43
C GLN A 466 -6.07 44.26 -48.19
N ARG A 467 -6.05 44.30 -49.53
CA ARG A 467 -6.88 43.46 -50.41
C ARG A 467 -6.02 42.70 -51.42
N MET A 468 -6.33 41.43 -51.64
CA MET A 468 -5.76 40.59 -52.70
C MET A 468 -6.89 39.80 -53.38
N VAL A 469 -6.78 39.60 -54.69
CA VAL A 469 -7.65 38.69 -55.43
C VAL A 469 -6.81 37.52 -55.89
N VAL A 470 -7.14 36.33 -55.41
CA VAL A 470 -6.58 35.08 -55.88
C VAL A 470 -7.46 34.56 -57.02
N SER A 471 -6.84 34.24 -58.15
CA SER A 471 -7.51 33.72 -59.35
C SER A 471 -6.84 32.43 -59.83
N GLY A 472 -7.32 31.85 -60.94
CA GLY A 472 -6.81 30.59 -61.46
C GLY A 472 -7.53 29.34 -60.94
N PHE A 473 -8.75 29.51 -60.41
CA PHE A 473 -9.59 28.38 -59.99
C PHE A 473 -10.37 27.81 -61.18
N SER A 474 -10.58 26.49 -61.21
CA SER A 474 -11.37 25.80 -62.25
C SER A 474 -12.88 25.99 -62.07
N GLY A 475 -13.32 26.44 -60.89
CA GLY A 475 -14.71 26.72 -60.57
C GLY A 475 -14.88 27.32 -59.17
N ILE A 476 -16.08 27.85 -58.90
CA ILE A 476 -16.39 28.51 -57.62
C ILE A 476 -16.23 27.59 -56.41
N ALA A 477 -16.41 26.28 -56.59
CA ALA A 477 -16.18 25.27 -55.55
C ALA A 477 -14.72 25.27 -55.08
N GLN A 478 -13.74 25.29 -56.00
CA GLN A 478 -12.33 25.31 -55.66
C GLN A 478 -11.92 26.62 -54.95
N ALA A 479 -12.50 27.76 -55.34
CA ALA A 479 -12.29 29.04 -54.67
C ALA A 479 -12.80 29.00 -53.21
N ARG A 480 -13.95 28.37 -52.95
CA ARG A 480 -14.48 28.17 -51.59
C ARG A 480 -13.63 27.21 -50.77
N THR A 481 -13.17 26.11 -51.37
CA THR A 481 -12.24 25.18 -50.72
C THR A 481 -10.95 25.89 -50.32
N PHE A 482 -10.39 26.71 -51.22
CA PHE A 482 -9.23 27.55 -50.92
C PHE A 482 -9.49 28.49 -49.74
N ALA A 483 -10.60 29.22 -49.76
CA ALA A 483 -10.97 30.16 -48.70
C ALA A 483 -11.10 29.44 -47.34
N SER A 484 -11.81 28.32 -47.30
CA SER A 484 -11.98 27.53 -46.08
C SER A 484 -10.65 26.95 -45.60
N MET A 485 -9.87 26.33 -46.48
CA MET A 485 -8.65 25.61 -46.13
C MET A 485 -7.61 26.53 -45.45
N TYR A 486 -7.46 27.77 -45.93
CA TYR A 486 -6.40 28.66 -45.46
C TYR A 486 -6.85 29.67 -44.39
N PHE A 487 -8.16 29.95 -44.28
CA PHE A 487 -8.63 31.08 -43.46
C PHE A 487 -9.70 30.75 -42.43
N SER A 488 -10.15 29.49 -42.31
CA SER A 488 -11.18 29.15 -41.31
C SER A 488 -10.65 29.00 -39.87
N LYS A 489 -9.35 28.78 -39.66
CA LYS A 489 -8.75 28.47 -38.34
C LYS A 489 -7.27 28.87 -38.22
N SER A 490 -6.93 30.15 -38.39
CA SER A 490 -5.56 30.63 -38.17
C SER A 490 -5.49 31.64 -37.03
N ASP A 491 -4.74 31.32 -35.98
CA ASP A 491 -4.57 32.19 -34.81
C ASP A 491 -3.72 33.44 -35.11
N ASN A 492 -3.00 33.45 -36.24
CA ASN A 492 -2.03 34.51 -36.59
C ASN A 492 -2.46 35.35 -37.79
N ILE A 493 -3.66 35.11 -38.33
CA ILE A 493 -4.15 35.79 -39.53
C ILE A 493 -5.57 36.26 -39.26
N SER A 494 -5.86 37.50 -39.64
CA SER A 494 -7.26 37.96 -39.69
C SER A 494 -7.60 38.51 -41.05
N VAL A 495 -8.44 37.76 -41.75
CA VAL A 495 -8.98 38.12 -43.06
C VAL A 495 -10.46 37.76 -43.13
N THR A 496 -11.20 38.51 -43.94
CA THR A 496 -12.46 38.07 -44.51
C THR A 496 -12.20 37.57 -45.93
N THR A 497 -12.95 36.56 -46.35
CA THR A 497 -12.85 36.04 -47.71
C THR A 497 -14.21 36.02 -48.38
N THR A 498 -14.23 36.46 -49.64
CA THR A 498 -15.44 36.47 -50.47
C THR A 498 -15.12 35.77 -51.79
N THR A 499 -15.93 34.79 -52.16
CA THR A 499 -15.74 34.03 -53.41
C THR A 499 -16.78 34.43 -54.43
N PHE A 500 -16.38 34.63 -55.69
CA PHE A 500 -17.26 35.07 -56.77
C PHE A 500 -16.78 34.57 -58.14
N GLY A 501 -17.66 34.64 -59.14
CA GLY A 501 -17.43 34.17 -60.51
C GLY A 501 -17.91 32.74 -60.77
N THR A 502 -17.84 32.32 -62.04
CA THR A 502 -18.24 30.98 -62.52
C THR A 502 -17.17 30.41 -63.44
N GLY A 503 -17.06 29.08 -63.49
CA GLY A 503 -16.05 28.37 -64.30
C GLY A 503 -14.62 28.87 -64.05
N LYS A 504 -13.87 29.09 -65.14
CA LYS A 504 -12.48 29.62 -65.11
C LYS A 504 -12.36 31.06 -64.61
N ASN A 505 -13.48 31.78 -64.46
CA ASN A 505 -13.51 33.14 -63.90
C ASN A 505 -13.75 33.15 -62.38
N ALA A 506 -13.77 31.98 -61.73
CA ALA A 506 -13.86 31.89 -60.28
C ALA A 506 -12.62 32.51 -59.60
N ARG A 507 -12.86 33.30 -58.56
CA ARG A 507 -11.83 34.01 -57.79
C ARG A 507 -12.21 34.09 -56.31
N CYS A 508 -11.19 34.22 -55.47
CA CYS A 508 -11.31 34.41 -54.03
C CYS A 508 -10.67 35.75 -53.68
N GLU A 509 -11.47 36.69 -53.20
CA GLU A 509 -10.99 37.91 -52.62
C GLU A 509 -10.65 37.71 -51.15
N VAL A 510 -9.48 38.15 -50.76
CA VAL A 510 -8.96 38.09 -49.39
C VAL A 510 -8.76 39.54 -48.92
N ILE A 511 -9.49 39.93 -47.88
CA ILE A 511 -9.43 41.27 -47.29
C ILE A 511 -8.94 41.14 -45.86
N LYS A 512 -7.85 41.81 -45.51
CA LYS A 512 -7.38 41.85 -44.12
C LYS A 512 -8.34 42.62 -43.24
N THR A 513 -8.55 42.12 -42.03
CA THR A 513 -9.31 42.85 -41.00
C THR A 513 -8.38 43.50 -39.99
N ARG A 514 -8.95 44.33 -39.12
CA ARG A 514 -8.21 44.97 -38.01
C ARG A 514 -8.03 44.06 -36.79
N ALA A 515 -8.61 42.86 -36.76
CA ALA A 515 -8.65 42.06 -35.53
C ALA A 515 -7.26 41.71 -34.97
N VAL A 516 -6.28 41.38 -35.84
CA VAL A 516 -4.88 41.12 -35.42
C VAL A 516 -4.25 42.37 -34.79
N PHE A 517 -4.50 43.55 -35.36
CA PHE A 517 -4.02 44.81 -34.79
C PHE A 517 -4.70 45.10 -33.44
N GLU A 518 -6.01 44.94 -33.36
CA GLU A 518 -6.78 45.18 -32.13
C GLU A 518 -6.39 44.20 -31.01
N GLU A 519 -6.05 42.96 -31.34
CA GLU A 519 -5.49 42.00 -30.38
C GLU A 519 -4.09 42.40 -29.93
N THR A 520 -3.22 42.80 -30.86
CA THR A 520 -1.87 43.30 -30.56
C THR A 520 -1.92 44.55 -29.67
N LEU A 521 -2.83 45.48 -29.96
CA LEU A 521 -3.06 46.69 -29.18
C LEU A 521 -3.56 46.33 -27.77
N ARG A 522 -4.56 45.46 -27.65
CA ARG A 522 -5.05 44.98 -26.35
C ARG A 522 -3.96 44.31 -25.52
N ALA A 523 -3.13 43.46 -26.14
CA ALA A 523 -2.00 42.82 -25.47
C ALA A 523 -0.98 43.86 -24.97
N TRP A 524 -0.63 44.84 -25.82
CA TRP A 524 0.25 45.95 -25.45
C TRP A 524 -0.33 46.77 -24.28
N GLU A 525 -1.62 47.14 -24.33
CA GLU A 525 -2.28 47.90 -23.26
C GLU A 525 -2.25 47.16 -21.93
N GLN A 526 -2.48 45.84 -21.95
CA GLN A 526 -2.41 45.01 -20.75
C GLN A 526 -1.00 44.98 -20.15
N LEU A 527 0.03 44.83 -21.00
CA LEU A 527 1.44 44.84 -20.56
C LEU A 527 1.86 46.22 -20.03
N HIS A 528 1.43 47.30 -20.68
CA HIS A 528 1.72 48.67 -20.23
C HIS A 528 1.03 48.97 -18.89
N LYS A 529 -0.25 48.60 -18.76
CA LYS A 529 -1.01 48.72 -17.50
C LYS A 529 -0.36 47.93 -16.36
N GLU A 530 0.15 46.73 -16.65
CA GLU A 530 0.92 45.93 -15.69
C GLU A 530 2.23 46.62 -15.31
N GLY A 531 2.98 47.13 -16.29
CA GLY A 531 4.24 47.83 -16.06
C GLY A 531 4.06 49.11 -15.24
N LYS A 532 3.00 49.88 -15.50
CA LYS A 532 2.62 51.05 -14.70
C LYS A 532 2.38 50.67 -13.23
N LYS A 533 1.59 49.62 -12.98
CA LYS A 533 1.33 49.14 -11.61
C LYS A 533 2.60 48.67 -10.89
N LEU A 534 3.51 47.98 -11.60
CA LEU A 534 4.78 47.54 -11.00
C LEU A 534 5.71 48.72 -10.71
N ARG A 535 5.77 49.73 -11.58
CA ARG A 535 6.53 50.96 -11.31
C ARG A 535 5.97 51.72 -10.11
N GLU A 536 4.66 51.84 -9.99
CA GLU A 536 4.00 52.44 -8.82
C GLU A 536 4.32 51.65 -7.54
N LEU A 537 4.32 50.32 -7.61
CA LEU A 537 4.67 49.45 -6.48
C LEU A 537 6.14 49.58 -6.05
N LEU A 538 7.04 49.75 -7.02
CA LEU A 538 8.48 49.87 -6.81
C LEU A 538 8.94 51.31 -6.53
N SER A 539 8.10 52.30 -6.77
CA SER A 539 8.41 53.70 -6.48
C SER A 539 8.56 53.84 -4.96
N PRO A 540 9.64 54.48 -4.47
CA PRO A 540 9.77 54.74 -3.06
C PRO A 540 8.54 55.52 -2.62
N LYS A 541 7.73 54.93 -1.75
CA LYS A 541 6.60 55.63 -1.16
C LYS A 541 7.21 56.87 -0.51
N PRO A 542 6.87 58.10 -0.96
CA PRO A 542 7.40 59.30 -0.33
C PRO A 542 7.14 59.11 1.15
N LEU A 543 8.20 59.17 1.97
CA LEU A 543 8.12 59.09 3.43
C LEU A 543 7.11 60.17 3.81
N SER A 544 5.83 59.80 3.91
CA SER A 544 4.79 60.74 4.27
C SER A 544 5.20 61.14 5.65
N SER A 545 5.65 62.39 5.77
CA SER A 545 6.04 63.08 6.98
C SER A 545 5.51 62.29 8.17
N GLN A 546 6.38 61.48 8.80
CA GLN A 546 6.06 60.96 10.12
C GLN A 546 5.53 62.18 10.87
N PRO A 547 4.33 62.10 11.48
CA PRO A 547 3.84 63.22 12.27
C PRO A 547 5.01 63.59 13.19
N GLN A 548 5.56 64.79 13.00
CA GLN A 548 6.62 65.29 13.86
C GLN A 548 6.14 64.96 15.27
N PRO A 549 6.95 64.30 16.12
CA PRO A 549 6.53 64.01 17.47
C PRO A 549 6.04 65.34 18.04
N LEU A 550 4.72 65.45 18.25
CA LEU A 550 4.11 66.61 18.86
C LEU A 550 4.95 66.85 20.10
N GLY A 551 5.66 67.98 20.11
CA GLY A 551 6.60 68.31 21.15
C GLY A 551 5.94 68.00 22.47
N LEU A 552 6.52 67.04 23.21
CA LEU A 552 6.17 66.78 24.60
C LEU A 552 6.28 68.12 25.32
N SER A 553 5.14 68.75 25.49
CA SER A 553 5.00 69.97 26.26
C SER A 553 5.54 69.67 27.64
N ARG A 554 6.57 70.43 28.02
CA ARG A 554 7.28 70.41 29.31
C ARG A 554 6.41 70.88 30.48
N ARG A 555 5.15 70.43 30.55
CA ARG A 555 4.21 70.70 31.64
C ARG A 555 3.54 69.40 32.05
N LEU A 556 4.18 68.68 32.98
CA LEU A 556 3.59 67.88 34.06
C LEU A 556 4.71 67.05 34.72
N LEU A 557 5.63 67.78 35.37
CA LEU A 557 6.60 67.24 36.32
C LEU A 557 6.55 68.10 37.59
N LYS A 558 5.36 68.24 38.15
CA LYS A 558 5.05 68.77 39.49
C LYS A 558 3.68 68.23 39.88
N ASP A 559 3.65 67.07 40.55
CA ASP A 559 2.68 66.66 41.59
C ASP A 559 2.56 65.13 41.69
N SER A 560 3.63 64.51 42.16
CA SER A 560 3.55 63.19 42.81
C SER A 560 4.72 63.00 43.77
N ARG A 561 4.83 63.90 44.75
CA ARG A 561 5.52 63.66 46.02
C ARG A 561 4.59 64.06 47.16
N ARG A 562 3.66 63.17 47.53
CA ARG A 562 3.05 63.08 48.87
C ARG A 562 2.09 61.90 48.89
N CYS A 563 2.52 60.83 49.55
CA CYS A 563 1.73 59.92 50.40
C CYS A 563 2.53 58.62 50.60
N TYR A 564 3.49 58.70 51.52
CA TYR A 564 3.91 57.58 52.38
C TYR A 564 4.33 58.21 53.71
N ARG A 565 3.38 58.24 54.64
CA ARG A 565 3.55 58.06 56.08
C ARG A 565 2.22 57.61 56.64
#